data_AF-A0A7Y3HW05-F1
#
_entry.id   AF-A0A7Y3HW05-F1
#
_cell.length_a   1.000
_cell.length_b   1.000
_cell.length_c   1.000
_cell.angle_alpha   90.00
_cell.angle_beta   90.00
_cell.angle_gamma   90.00
#
_symmetry.space_group_name_H-M   'P 1'
#
loop_
_entity.id
_entity.type
_entity.pdbx_description
1 polymer ?
#
loop_
_entity_poly.entity_id
_entity_poly.type
_entity_poly.pdbx_seq_one_letter_code
_entity_poly.pdbx_strand_id
1 'polypeptide(L)'
;SPDMITWHPVESEESKKRISVLHPRPGMFDSRLVEPGPYALYRDEGIVLIYNASNAANFNDPGLPQFTYAAGQALFDKEKPFKLIDRTNDYFIYPDKEYEKVGEVNEVCFVEGLVYFKEKWFLYYGTADSKIAVAVYDPAK
;
A
#
# COMPACT_ATOMS: atom_id res chain seq x y z
N SER A 1 3.40 19.55 7.88
CA SER A 1 4.37 19.82 8.96
C SER A 1 5.23 20.99 8.52
N PRO A 2 5.59 21.93 9.43
CA PRO A 2 6.54 23.01 9.12
C PRO A 2 8.02 22.60 9.22
N ASP A 3 8.34 21.49 9.91
CA ASP A 3 9.70 21.12 10.33
C ASP A 3 10.07 19.65 10.06
N MET A 4 9.15 18.86 9.50
CA MET A 4 9.24 17.41 9.27
C MET A 4 9.33 16.55 10.54
N ILE A 5 9.25 17.15 11.73
CA ILE A 5 9.30 16.47 13.04
C ILE A 5 7.91 16.51 13.70
N THR A 6 7.29 17.68 13.69
CA THR A 6 5.97 17.94 14.27
C THR A 6 4.90 17.79 13.21
N TRP A 7 4.04 16.78 13.36
CA TRP A 7 2.95 16.50 12.44
C TRP A 7 1.60 16.77 13.10
N HIS A 8 0.75 17.52 12.41
CA HIS A 8 -0.65 17.72 12.78
C HIS A 8 -1.52 16.89 11.83
N PRO A 9 -2.28 15.91 12.32
CA PRO A 9 -3.25 15.19 11.52
C PRO A 9 -4.27 16.16 10.90
N VAL A 10 -4.70 15.90 9.68
CA VAL A 10 -5.79 16.65 9.08
C VAL A 10 -7.10 16.19 9.73
N GLU A 11 -7.88 17.13 10.25
CA GLU A 11 -9.12 16.87 10.98
C GLU A 11 -10.30 17.60 10.36
N SER A 12 -11.48 17.02 10.49
CA SER A 12 -12.75 17.66 10.16
C SER A 12 -13.03 18.79 11.15
N GLU A 13 -13.32 19.99 10.64
CA GLU A 13 -13.60 21.15 11.50
C GLU A 13 -14.85 20.95 12.36
N GLU A 14 -15.86 20.23 11.86
CA GLU A 14 -17.11 19.97 12.56
C GLU A 14 -16.94 18.87 13.64
N SER A 15 -16.46 17.69 13.24
CA SER A 15 -16.42 16.53 14.13
C SER A 15 -15.17 16.45 15.00
N LYS A 16 -14.14 17.24 14.69
CA LYS A 16 -12.79 17.16 15.28
C LYS A 16 -12.15 15.78 15.17
N LYS A 17 -12.61 14.95 14.21
CA LYS A 17 -12.04 13.63 13.91
C LYS A 17 -11.07 13.73 12.75
N ARG A 18 -10.07 12.85 12.75
CA ARG A 18 -9.13 12.71 11.63
C ARG A 18 -9.89 12.37 10.34
N ILE A 19 -9.47 12.98 9.24
CA ILE A 19 -9.98 12.66 7.92
C ILE A 19 -9.31 11.37 7.43
N SER A 20 -10.12 10.38 7.09
CA SER A 20 -9.66 9.19 6.39
C SER A 20 -9.84 9.42 4.89
N VAL A 21 -8.80 9.11 4.11
CA VAL A 21 -8.71 9.39 2.68
C VAL A 21 -8.69 8.13 1.82
N LEU A 22 -8.56 6.96 2.46
CA LEU A 22 -8.59 5.65 1.84
C LEU A 22 -9.20 4.66 2.84
N HIS A 23 -10.10 3.80 2.36
CA HIS A 23 -10.85 2.87 3.19
C HIS A 23 -10.80 1.45 2.61
N PRO A 24 -10.96 0.40 3.44
CA PRO A 24 -11.14 -0.95 2.95
C PRO A 24 -12.40 -1.10 2.08
N ARG A 25 -12.36 -2.00 1.08
CA ARG A 25 -13.49 -2.26 0.17
C ARG A 25 -13.98 -3.71 0.29
N PRO A 26 -15.19 -3.95 0.82
CA PRO A 26 -15.76 -5.30 0.84
C PRO A 26 -15.81 -5.92 -0.57
N GLY A 27 -15.37 -7.17 -0.68
CA GLY A 27 -15.32 -7.95 -1.93
C GLY A 27 -14.02 -7.78 -2.73
N MET A 28 -13.04 -7.04 -2.20
CA MET A 28 -11.76 -6.77 -2.85
C MET A 28 -10.59 -7.29 -1.99
N PHE A 29 -9.38 -7.33 -2.56
CA PHE A 29 -8.15 -7.74 -1.85
C PHE A 29 -7.82 -6.84 -0.65
N ASP A 30 -8.28 -5.58 -0.70
CA ASP A 30 -8.11 -4.55 0.33
C ASP A 30 -9.34 -4.42 1.24
N SER A 31 -9.98 -5.55 1.54
CA SER A 31 -11.26 -5.62 2.25
C SER A 31 -11.18 -5.46 3.77
N ARG A 32 -10.04 -5.73 4.39
CA ARG A 32 -9.88 -5.64 5.86
C ARG A 32 -9.13 -4.39 6.30
N LEU A 33 -8.06 -4.03 5.59
CA LEU A 33 -7.14 -2.98 6.00
C LEU A 33 -6.49 -2.35 4.77
N VAL A 34 -6.22 -1.05 4.88
CA VAL A 34 -5.46 -0.24 3.93
C VAL A 34 -4.42 0.54 4.72
N GLU A 35 -3.16 0.24 4.50
CA GLU A 35 -2.06 0.75 5.30
C GLU A 35 -0.98 1.33 4.39
N PRO A 36 -0.51 2.56 4.64
CA PRO A 36 0.55 3.16 3.84
C PRO A 36 1.78 2.24 3.76
N GLY A 37 2.35 2.11 2.55
CA GLY A 37 3.61 1.41 2.35
C GLY A 37 4.79 2.39 2.31
N PRO A 38 5.58 2.43 1.22
CA PRO A 38 6.67 3.40 1.09
C PRO A 38 6.16 4.84 0.94
N TYR A 39 7.08 5.80 0.92
CA TYR A 39 6.76 7.22 0.66
C TYR A 39 5.96 7.38 -0.64
N ALA A 40 5.01 8.31 -0.63
CA ALA A 40 4.21 8.63 -1.81
C ALA A 40 5.06 9.35 -2.87
N LEU A 41 4.77 9.09 -4.14
CA LEU A 41 5.44 9.69 -5.28
C LEU A 41 4.60 10.84 -5.83
N TYR A 42 5.17 12.04 -5.89
CA TYR A 42 4.56 13.17 -6.59
C TYR A 42 4.89 13.07 -8.09
N ARG A 43 3.87 13.01 -8.95
CA ARG A 43 4.00 12.89 -10.40
C ARG A 43 3.07 13.85 -11.14
N ASP A 44 3.24 13.95 -12.46
CA ASP A 44 2.40 14.81 -13.31
C ASP A 44 0.93 14.41 -13.28
N GLU A 45 0.65 13.11 -13.18
CA GLU A 45 -0.71 12.55 -13.12
C GLU A 45 -1.36 12.71 -11.74
N GLY A 46 -0.57 12.94 -10.68
CA GLY A 46 -1.04 13.03 -9.30
C GLY A 46 -0.04 12.49 -8.28
N ILE A 47 -0.50 12.31 -7.04
CA ILE A 47 0.28 11.71 -5.96
C ILE A 47 -0.04 10.22 -5.90
N VAL A 48 0.95 9.37 -6.18
CA VAL A 48 0.81 7.91 -6.11
C VAL A 48 1.22 7.41 -4.73
N LEU A 49 0.29 6.78 -4.04
CA LEU A 49 0.54 6.04 -2.80
C LEU A 49 0.52 4.54 -3.10
N ILE A 50 1.64 3.87 -2.88
CA ILE A 50 1.70 2.40 -2.77
C ILE A 50 1.28 2.04 -1.34
N TYR A 51 0.34 1.11 -1.20
CA TYR A 51 -0.21 0.74 0.11
C TYR A 51 -0.34 -0.78 0.26
N ASN A 52 -0.22 -1.23 1.50
CA ASN A 52 -0.48 -2.60 1.94
C ASN A 52 -1.97 -2.80 2.18
N ALA A 53 -2.47 -3.95 1.78
CA ALA A 53 -3.85 -4.35 1.83
C ALA A 53 -3.95 -5.71 2.53
N SER A 54 -4.81 -5.82 3.55
CA SER A 54 -5.13 -7.13 4.14
C SER A 54 -6.47 -7.63 3.60
N ASN A 55 -6.49 -8.88 3.16
CA ASN A 55 -7.71 -9.57 2.72
C ASN A 55 -8.56 -9.97 3.93
N ALA A 56 -9.88 -9.77 3.87
CA ALA A 56 -10.77 -10.09 4.98
C ALA A 56 -11.03 -11.59 5.12
N ALA A 57 -11.59 -12.01 6.27
CA ALA A 57 -12.07 -13.38 6.46
C ALA A 57 -13.33 -13.66 5.63
N ASN A 58 -14.17 -12.63 5.48
CA ASN A 58 -15.43 -12.62 4.75
C ASN A 58 -15.52 -11.34 3.89
N PHE A 59 -16.38 -11.35 2.86
CA PHE A 59 -16.48 -10.23 1.90
C PHE A 59 -15.09 -9.83 1.40
N ASN A 60 -14.34 -10.80 0.91
CA ASN A 60 -12.94 -10.70 0.56
C ASN A 60 -12.75 -10.99 -0.94
N ASP A 61 -11.51 -10.90 -1.41
CA ASP A 61 -11.14 -11.49 -2.69
C ASP A 61 -10.92 -13.01 -2.49
N PRO A 62 -11.70 -13.89 -3.14
CA PRO A 62 -11.55 -15.34 -3.01
C PRO A 62 -10.29 -15.88 -3.72
N GLY A 63 -9.63 -15.09 -4.56
CA GLY A 63 -8.36 -15.42 -5.20
C GLY A 63 -7.17 -15.38 -4.23
N LEU A 64 -7.32 -14.75 -3.07
CA LEU A 64 -6.32 -14.70 -2.01
C LEU A 64 -6.77 -15.47 -0.77
N PRO A 65 -5.86 -16.14 -0.04
CA PRO A 65 -6.15 -16.63 1.30
C PRO A 65 -6.69 -15.54 2.22
N GLN A 66 -7.38 -15.97 3.29
CA GLN A 66 -7.85 -15.05 4.31
C GLN A 66 -6.65 -14.39 5.00
N PHE A 67 -6.77 -13.09 5.29
CA PHE A 67 -5.76 -12.30 5.99
C PHE A 67 -4.45 -12.07 5.23
N THR A 68 -4.35 -12.50 3.97
CA THR A 68 -3.20 -12.20 3.11
C THR A 68 -2.90 -10.71 3.07
N TYR A 69 -1.63 -10.36 3.18
CA TYR A 69 -1.13 -9.02 2.90
C TYR A 69 -0.57 -8.96 1.48
N ALA A 70 -1.19 -8.15 0.64
CA ALA A 70 -0.79 -7.83 -0.73
C ALA A 70 -0.67 -6.31 -0.88
N ALA A 71 -0.18 -5.80 -2.01
CA ALA A 71 -0.06 -4.34 -2.20
C ALA A 71 -0.78 -3.83 -3.46
N GLY A 72 -1.37 -2.65 -3.30
CA GLY A 72 -2.05 -1.90 -4.36
C GLY A 72 -1.49 -0.48 -4.50
N GLN A 73 -2.10 0.29 -5.42
CA GLN A 73 -1.74 1.70 -5.63
C GLN A 73 -2.99 2.58 -5.65
N ALA A 74 -2.87 3.77 -5.07
CA ALA A 74 -3.91 4.80 -5.05
C ALA A 74 -3.34 6.10 -5.62
N LEU A 75 -4.09 6.73 -6.51
CA LEU A 75 -3.76 8.02 -7.13
C LEU A 75 -4.60 9.12 -6.49
N PHE A 76 -3.94 10.11 -5.92
CA PHE A 76 -4.55 11.28 -5.31
C PHE A 76 -4.29 12.54 -6.14
N ASP A 77 -5.17 13.53 -5.99
CA ASP A 77 -5.04 14.84 -6.65
C ASP A 77 -3.84 15.62 -6.11
N LYS A 78 -3.03 16.19 -7.00
CA LYS A 78 -1.78 16.88 -6.63
C LYS A 78 -2.01 18.21 -5.91
N GLU A 79 -3.12 18.89 -6.19
CA GLU A 79 -3.49 20.16 -5.55
C GLU A 79 -4.38 19.93 -4.32
N LYS A 80 -5.10 18.79 -4.31
CA LYS A 80 -6.01 18.39 -3.23
C LYS A 80 -5.66 16.98 -2.75
N PRO A 81 -4.57 16.79 -1.97
CA PRO A 81 -4.00 15.47 -1.65
C PRO A 81 -4.94 14.54 -0.86
N PHE A 82 -6.05 15.05 -0.32
CA PHE A 82 -7.10 14.24 0.33
C PHE A 82 -8.08 13.61 -0.66
N LYS A 83 -8.09 14.04 -1.93
CA LYS A 83 -9.04 13.62 -2.95
C LYS A 83 -8.46 12.44 -3.73
N LEU A 84 -9.04 11.26 -3.52
CA LEU A 84 -8.76 10.08 -4.33
C LEU A 84 -9.28 10.29 -5.76
N ILE A 85 -8.40 10.08 -6.75
CA ILE A 85 -8.73 10.11 -8.18
C ILE A 85 -9.02 8.70 -8.67
N ASP A 86 -8.11 7.77 -8.39
CA ASP A 86 -8.21 6.39 -8.84
C ASP A 86 -7.48 5.44 -7.89
N ARG A 87 -7.77 4.14 -8.01
CA ARG A 87 -7.17 3.10 -7.18
C ARG A 87 -7.19 1.78 -7.93
N THR A 88 -6.11 1.01 -7.83
CA THR A 88 -6.04 -0.31 -8.47
C THR A 88 -7.18 -1.22 -7.98
N ASN A 89 -7.79 -1.95 -8.90
CA ASN A 89 -8.80 -2.97 -8.57
C ASN A 89 -8.16 -4.28 -8.14
N ASP A 90 -6.87 -4.47 -8.43
CA ASP A 90 -6.12 -5.67 -8.13
C ASP A 90 -4.79 -5.30 -7.44
N TYR A 91 -4.14 -6.31 -6.87
CA TYR A 91 -2.81 -6.22 -6.30
C TYR A 91 -1.74 -6.38 -7.39
N PHE A 92 -0.59 -5.72 -7.22
CA PHE A 92 0.55 -5.87 -8.13
C PHE A 92 1.67 -6.76 -7.54
N ILE A 93 1.59 -7.05 -6.24
CA ILE A 93 2.47 -7.96 -5.51
C ILE A 93 1.67 -8.64 -4.41
N TYR A 94 1.89 -9.94 -4.24
CA TYR A 94 1.21 -10.82 -3.31
C TYR A 94 2.13 -12.01 -2.99
N PRO A 95 1.85 -12.82 -1.96
CA PRO A 95 2.66 -13.99 -1.65
C PRO A 95 2.59 -15.04 -2.75
N ASP A 96 3.69 -15.23 -3.47
CA ASP A 96 3.80 -16.22 -4.54
C ASP A 96 5.01 -17.15 -4.35
N LYS A 97 5.93 -16.81 -3.44
CA LYS A 97 7.06 -17.63 -3.01
C LYS A 97 6.86 -18.22 -1.63
N GLU A 98 7.50 -19.35 -1.36
CA GLU A 98 7.43 -20.04 -0.06
C GLU A 98 7.82 -19.14 1.12
N TYR A 99 8.83 -18.28 0.94
CA TYR A 99 9.29 -17.36 1.99
C TYR A 99 8.34 -16.17 2.25
N GLU A 100 7.34 -15.97 1.40
CA GLU A 100 6.26 -14.98 1.55
C GLU A 100 5.00 -15.61 2.13
N LYS A 101 4.81 -16.91 1.87
CA LYS A 101 3.66 -17.69 2.33
C LYS A 101 3.82 -18.21 3.76
N VAL A 102 5.03 -18.56 4.17
CA VAL A 102 5.29 -19.22 5.46
C VAL A 102 6.33 -18.46 6.30
N GLY A 103 5.94 -18.10 7.52
CA GLY A 103 6.79 -17.39 8.48
C GLY A 103 6.10 -17.23 9.84
N GLU A 104 6.39 -16.13 10.54
CA GLU A 104 5.72 -15.77 11.80
C GLU A 104 4.23 -15.45 11.57
N VAL A 105 3.95 -14.75 10.47
CA VAL A 105 2.60 -14.55 9.93
C VAL A 105 2.60 -15.06 8.50
N ASN A 106 1.70 -16.00 8.18
CA ASN A 106 1.61 -16.56 6.84
C ASN A 106 1.02 -15.55 5.84
N GLU A 107 1.32 -15.75 4.55
CA GLU A 107 0.73 -15.01 3.44
C GLU A 107 0.97 -13.48 3.51
N VAL A 108 2.22 -13.04 3.66
CA VAL A 108 2.55 -11.61 3.76
C VAL A 108 3.60 -11.20 2.73
N CYS A 109 3.23 -10.22 1.90
CA CYS A 109 4.13 -9.32 1.20
C CYS A 109 3.84 -7.89 1.70
N PHE A 110 4.68 -7.36 2.59
CA PHE A 110 4.49 -6.04 3.20
C PHE A 110 5.48 -5.02 2.64
N VAL A 111 5.04 -4.15 1.73
CA VAL A 111 5.89 -3.22 1.01
C VAL A 111 6.17 -1.96 1.83
N GLU A 112 7.43 -1.53 1.89
CA GLU A 112 7.82 -0.44 2.80
C GLU A 112 9.00 0.41 2.30
N GLY A 113 9.96 -0.17 1.57
CA GLY A 113 11.08 0.57 1.01
C GLY A 113 10.97 0.73 -0.50
N LEU A 114 11.14 1.96 -1.02
CA LEU A 114 11.19 2.20 -2.47
C LEU A 114 12.40 3.05 -2.82
N VAL A 115 13.23 2.59 -3.76
CA VAL A 115 14.44 3.31 -4.17
C VAL A 115 14.54 3.34 -5.69
N TYR A 116 14.71 4.52 -6.26
CA TYR A 116 15.13 4.66 -7.65
C TYR A 116 16.67 4.61 -7.72
N PHE A 117 17.21 3.57 -8.32
CA PHE A 117 18.65 3.36 -8.42
C PHE A 117 19.02 2.75 -9.77
N LYS A 118 20.05 3.30 -10.42
CA LYS A 118 20.52 2.85 -11.75
C LYS A 118 19.37 2.66 -12.75
N GLU A 119 18.52 3.68 -12.85
CA GLU A 119 17.38 3.74 -13.79
C GLU A 119 16.28 2.69 -13.54
N LYS A 120 16.24 2.08 -12.35
CA LYS A 120 15.24 1.07 -11.97
C LYS A 120 14.64 1.37 -10.62
N TRP A 121 13.44 0.87 -10.39
CA TRP A 121 12.77 0.93 -9.10
C TRP A 121 13.01 -0.37 -8.33
N PHE A 122 13.56 -0.25 -7.13
CA PHE A 122 13.76 -1.34 -6.19
C PHE A 122 12.72 -1.20 -5.07
N LEU A 123 11.81 -2.16 -4.99
CA LEU A 123 10.79 -2.25 -3.95
C LEU A 123 11.22 -3.30 -2.92
N TYR A 124 11.55 -2.85 -1.72
CA TYR A 124 11.89 -3.68 -0.57
C TYR A 124 10.64 -3.95 0.27
N TYR A 125 10.46 -5.20 0.66
CA TYR A 125 9.27 -5.65 1.36
C TYR A 125 9.59 -6.74 2.38
N GLY A 126 8.83 -6.74 3.48
CA GLY A 126 8.82 -7.82 4.45
C GLY A 126 8.05 -9.03 3.91
N THR A 127 8.51 -10.23 4.27
CA THR A 127 7.91 -11.48 3.81
C THR A 127 7.56 -12.37 5.00
N ALA A 128 6.30 -12.78 5.08
CA ALA A 128 5.76 -13.63 6.15
C ALA A 128 6.16 -13.20 7.59
N ASP A 129 6.27 -11.89 7.84
CA ASP A 129 6.83 -11.30 9.07
C ASP A 129 8.16 -11.95 9.53
N SER A 130 9.04 -12.27 8.59
CA SER A 130 10.22 -13.09 8.89
C SER A 130 11.47 -12.80 8.07
N LYS A 131 11.35 -12.27 6.85
CA LYS A 131 12.51 -11.92 5.99
C LYS A 131 12.26 -10.62 5.24
N ILE A 132 13.31 -10.15 4.56
CA ILE A 132 13.25 -9.01 3.64
C ILE A 132 13.55 -9.54 2.24
N ALA A 133 12.75 -9.12 1.26
CA ALA A 133 12.95 -9.39 -0.15
C ALA A 133 12.96 -8.08 -0.95
N VAL A 134 13.32 -8.20 -2.24
CA VAL A 134 13.34 -7.07 -3.18
C VAL A 134 12.78 -7.48 -4.53
N ALA A 135 11.89 -6.65 -5.07
CA ALA A 135 11.39 -6.73 -6.44
C ALA A 135 11.95 -5.54 -7.24
N VAL A 136 12.25 -5.74 -8.53
CA VAL A 136 12.83 -4.71 -9.39
C VAL A 136 11.92 -4.47 -10.58
N TYR A 137 11.47 -3.23 -10.74
CA TYR A 137 10.80 -2.74 -11.94
C TYR A 137 11.77 -1.96 -12.81
N ASP A 138 11.85 -2.32 -14.08
CA ASP A 138 12.72 -1.72 -15.09
C ASP A 138 11.84 -0.96 -16.10
N PRO A 139 11.73 0.39 -16.01
CA PRO A 139 10.84 1.16 -16.87
C PRO A 139 11.19 1.11 -18.36
N ALA A 140 12.40 0.65 -18.71
CA ALA A 140 12.87 0.56 -20.09
C ALA A 140 12.49 -0.77 -20.78
N LYS A 141 11.88 -1.71 -20.05
CA LYS A 141 11.40 -2.99 -20.57
C LYS A 141 9.89 -3.00 -20.70
#